data_AF-A0A941LH52-F1
#
_entry.id   AF-A0A941LH52-F1
#
_cell.length_a   1.000
_cell.length_b   1.000
_cell.length_c   1.000
_cell.angle_alpha   90.00
_cell.angle_beta   90.00
_cell.angle_gamma   90.00
#
_symmetry.space_group_name_H-M   'P 1'
#
loop_
_entity.id
_entity.type
_entity.pdbx_description
1 polymer ?
#
loop_
_entity_poly.entity_id
_entity_poly.type
_entity_poly.pdbx_seq_one_letter_code
_entity_poly.pdbx_strand_id
1 'polypeptide(L)'
;MSISRRPELEKDNPVAPQIYVGPRRRRALARLAAGVPAQASMEVEAALQALVDAAEAFAHSLPPSQETDRERVALMEAISQAQTFLPIEAGLSPRSRSSEEP
;
A
#
# COMPACT_ATOMS: atom_id res chain seq x y z
N MET A 1 24.73 -13.65 -23.56
CA MET A 1 23.55 -14.51 -23.76
C MET A 1 22.31 -13.64 -23.70
N SER A 2 21.67 -13.36 -24.84
CA SER A 2 20.44 -12.58 -24.91
C SER A 2 19.26 -13.47 -24.53
N ILE A 3 18.75 -13.29 -23.32
CA ILE A 3 17.50 -13.93 -22.88
C ILE A 3 16.38 -13.23 -23.64
N SER A 4 15.77 -13.90 -24.61
CA SER A 4 14.63 -13.36 -25.34
C SER A 4 13.48 -13.15 -24.35
N ARG A 5 13.29 -11.90 -23.90
CA ARG A 5 12.15 -11.53 -23.08
C ARG A 5 10.91 -11.64 -23.96
N ARG A 6 9.97 -12.48 -23.52
CA ARG A 6 8.65 -12.63 -24.13
C ARG A 6 7.69 -11.71 -23.36
N PRO A 7 7.43 -10.48 -23.85
CA PRO A 7 6.56 -9.52 -23.15
C PRO A 7 5.14 -10.06 -22.96
N GLU A 8 4.70 -10.98 -23.82
CA GLU A 8 3.42 -11.69 -23.70
C GLU A 8 3.32 -12.59 -22.46
N LEU A 9 4.45 -12.91 -21.82
CA LEU A 9 4.54 -13.79 -20.66
C LEU A 9 5.06 -13.07 -19.42
N GLU A 10 5.08 -11.73 -19.44
CA GLU A 10 5.40 -10.94 -18.26
C GLU A 10 4.34 -11.11 -17.17
N LYS A 11 4.79 -11.17 -15.92
CA LYS A 11 3.96 -11.45 -14.74
C LYS A 11 2.74 -10.52 -14.62
N ASP A 12 2.89 -9.28 -15.07
CA ASP A 12 1.89 -8.22 -14.92
C ASP A 12 1.06 -8.00 -16.21
N ASN A 13 1.20 -8.87 -17.22
CA ASN A 13 0.45 -8.77 -18.46
C ASN A 13 -0.92 -9.47 -18.35
N PRO A 14 -2.05 -8.73 -18.41
CA PRO A 14 -3.38 -9.31 -18.30
C PRO A 14 -3.79 -10.18 -19.50
N VAL A 15 -3.09 -10.06 -20.63
CA VAL A 15 -3.29 -10.86 -21.86
C VAL A 15 -2.45 -12.14 -21.83
N ALA A 16 -1.59 -12.33 -20.83
CA ALA A 16 -0.79 -13.54 -20.70
C ALA A 16 -1.68 -14.78 -20.55
N PRO A 17 -1.35 -15.90 -21.22
CA PRO A 17 -2.04 -17.16 -21.03
C PRO A 17 -2.02 -17.56 -19.55
N GLN A 18 -3.20 -17.65 -18.94
CA GLN A 18 -3.29 -18.09 -17.55
C GLN A 18 -2.78 -19.52 -17.43
N ILE A 19 -1.81 -19.74 -16.54
CA ILE A 19 -1.31 -21.08 -16.25
C ILE A 19 -2.47 -21.93 -15.72
N TYR A 20 -2.76 -23.06 -16.38
CA TYR A 20 -3.80 -23.95 -15.91
C TYR A 20 -3.48 -24.44 -14.49
N VAL A 21 -4.37 -24.08 -13.56
CA VAL A 21 -4.30 -24.52 -12.17
C VAL A 21 -5.30 -25.65 -11.97
N GLY A 22 -4.77 -26.88 -11.85
CA GLY A 22 -5.59 -28.07 -11.63
C GLY A 22 -6.44 -28.00 -10.35
N PRO A 23 -7.52 -28.80 -10.25
CA PRO A 23 -8.52 -28.67 -9.18
C PRO A 23 -7.93 -28.75 -7.77
N ARG A 24 -6.95 -29.64 -7.55
CA ARG A 24 -6.28 -29.80 -6.24
C ARG A 24 -5.50 -28.54 -5.84
N ARG A 25 -4.70 -28.00 -6.77
CA ARG A 25 -3.88 -26.79 -6.54
C ARG A 25 -4.77 -25.57 -6.33
N ARG A 26 -5.86 -25.44 -7.09
CA ARG A 26 -6.86 -24.38 -6.91
C ARG A 26 -7.47 -24.39 -5.50
N ARG A 27 -7.87 -25.57 -5.00
CA ARG A 27 -8.40 -25.73 -3.63
C ARG A 27 -7.36 -25.41 -2.56
N ALA A 28 -6.10 -25.79 -2.76
CA ALA A 28 -5.02 -25.45 -1.84
C ALA A 28 -4.79 -23.93 -1.74
N LEU A 29 -4.74 -23.24 -2.89
CA LEU A 29 -4.60 -21.78 -2.92
C LEU A 29 -5.80 -21.08 -2.28
N ALA A 30 -7.02 -21.53 -2.55
CA ALA A 30 -8.22 -20.98 -1.93
C ALA A 30 -8.21 -21.14 -0.40
N ARG A 31 -7.71 -22.27 0.11
CA ARG A 31 -7.55 -22.50 1.57
C ARG A 31 -6.46 -21.62 2.18
N LEU A 32 -5.36 -21.40 1.47
CA LEU A 32 -4.32 -20.47 1.91
C LEU A 32 -4.86 -19.03 1.96
N ALA A 33 -5.59 -18.61 0.94
CA ALA A 33 -6.23 -17.29 0.90
C ALA A 33 -7.29 -17.13 2.00
N ALA A 34 -8.13 -18.14 2.23
CA ALA A 34 -9.13 -18.14 3.29
C ALA A 34 -8.53 -18.26 4.71
N GLY A 35 -7.29 -18.75 4.81
CA GLY A 35 -6.55 -18.89 6.07
C GLY A 35 -5.76 -17.63 6.44
N VAL A 36 -5.75 -16.59 5.60
CA VAL A 36 -5.24 -15.27 5.98
C VAL A 36 -6.23 -14.69 6.99
N PRO A 37 -5.86 -14.53 8.28
CA PRO A 37 -6.77 -13.99 9.26
C PRO A 37 -7.07 -12.53 8.92
N ALA A 38 -8.33 -12.11 9.09
CA ALA A 38 -8.73 -10.71 8.91
C ALA A 38 -7.86 -9.74 9.75
N GLN A 39 -7.33 -10.21 10.88
CA GLN A 39 -6.34 -9.47 11.69
C GLN A 39 -5.06 -9.14 10.92
N ALA A 40 -4.52 -10.05 10.12
CA ALA A 40 -3.35 -9.77 9.29
C ALA A 40 -3.68 -8.77 8.17
N SER A 41 -4.94 -8.70 7.75
CA SER A 41 -5.41 -7.70 6.78
C SER A 41 -5.47 -6.31 7.42
N MET A 42 -6.05 -6.23 8.63
CA MET A 42 -6.10 -5.01 9.44
C MET A 42 -4.70 -4.51 9.85
N GLU A 43 -3.77 -5.40 10.16
CA GLU A 43 -2.37 -5.04 10.48
C GLU A 43 -1.66 -4.42 9.27
N VAL A 44 -1.90 -4.94 8.07
CA VAL A 44 -1.34 -4.38 6.82
C VAL A 44 -1.95 -3.01 6.53
N GLU A 45 -3.26 -2.84 6.68
CA GLU A 45 -3.93 -1.53 6.52
C GLU A 45 -3.40 -0.50 7.53
N ALA A 46 -3.28 -0.87 8.80
CA ALA A 46 -2.73 0.01 9.84
C ALA A 46 -1.27 0.38 9.58
N ALA A 47 -0.45 -0.56 9.11
CA ALA A 47 0.94 -0.29 8.75
C ALA A 47 1.05 0.66 7.54
N LEU A 48 0.18 0.50 6.54
CA LEU A 48 0.11 1.40 5.39
C LEU A 48 -0.33 2.81 5.80
N GLN A 49 -1.31 2.92 6.71
CA GLN A 49 -1.73 4.22 7.25
C GLN A 49 -0.59 4.92 7.98
N ALA A 50 0.12 4.22 8.86
CA ALA A 50 1.25 4.79 9.58
C ALA A 50 2.36 5.28 8.65
N LEU A 51 2.56 4.61 7.51
CA LEU A 51 3.54 5.01 6.50
C LEU A 51 3.11 6.29 5.77
N VAL A 52 1.82 6.42 5.45
CA VAL A 52 1.25 7.64 4.87
C VAL A 52 1.41 8.82 5.84
N ASP A 53 1.01 8.65 7.09
CA ASP A 53 1.11 9.70 8.11
C ASP A 53 2.57 10.15 8.32
N ALA A 54 3.53 9.20 8.31
CA ALA A 54 4.94 9.50 8.42
C ALA A 54 5.48 10.26 7.19
N ALA A 55 5.02 9.92 5.98
CA ALA A 55 5.41 10.60 4.76
C ALA A 55 4.87 12.04 4.71
N GLU A 56 3.64 12.26 5.18
CA GLU A 56 3.07 13.61 5.32
C GLU A 56 3.88 14.44 6.33
N ALA A 57 4.15 13.89 7.51
CA ALA A 57 4.95 14.56 8.53
C ALA A 57 6.36 14.92 8.02
N PHE A 58 6.99 14.02 7.26
CA PHE A 58 8.28 14.26 6.63
C PHE A 58 8.20 15.42 5.64
N ALA A 59 7.21 15.43 4.74
CA ALA A 59 7.01 16.50 3.77
C ALA A 59 6.76 17.87 4.41
N HIS A 60 6.15 17.90 5.60
CA HIS A 60 5.94 19.12 6.37
C HIS A 60 7.17 19.58 7.16
N SER A 61 8.10 18.67 7.49
CA SER A 61 9.32 18.98 8.23
C SER A 61 10.43 19.62 7.39
N LEU A 62 10.34 19.51 6.06
CA LEU A 62 11.35 20.06 5.15
C LEU A 62 11.19 21.58 5.00
N PRO A 63 12.28 22.37 5.11
CA PRO A 63 12.23 23.81 4.89
C PRO A 63 11.90 24.11 3.41
N PRO A 64 11.10 25.15 3.13
CA PRO A 64 10.73 25.49 1.76
C PRO A 64 11.95 26.00 0.99
N SER A 65 12.37 25.23 -0.01
CA SER A 65 13.38 25.58 -1.00
C SER A 65 12.90 25.16 -2.40
N GLN A 66 13.32 25.86 -3.46
CA GLN A 66 12.81 25.59 -4.81
C GLN A 66 13.06 24.15 -5.31
N GLU A 67 14.13 23.49 -4.84
CA GLU A 67 14.41 22.08 -5.16
C GLU A 67 13.46 21.14 -4.39
N THR A 68 13.26 21.40 -3.10
CA THR A 68 12.35 20.59 -2.26
C THR A 68 10.88 20.79 -2.62
N ASP A 69 10.49 21.90 -3.26
CA ASP A 69 9.09 22.16 -3.63
C ASP A 69 8.58 21.13 -4.66
N ARG A 70 9.42 20.79 -5.65
CA ARG A 70 9.06 19.78 -6.67
C ARG A 70 8.96 18.39 -6.04
N GLU A 71 9.91 18.04 -5.19
CA GLU A 71 9.93 16.75 -4.49
C GLU A 71 8.75 16.63 -3.52
N ARG A 72 8.43 17.72 -2.81
CA ARG A 72 7.26 17.80 -1.91
C ARG A 72 5.96 17.66 -2.69
N VAL A 73 5.81 18.32 -3.84
CA VAL A 73 4.61 18.18 -4.69
C VAL A 73 4.47 16.73 -5.19
N ALA A 74 5.55 16.13 -5.68
CA ALA A 74 5.55 14.75 -6.14
C ALA A 74 5.21 13.76 -5.01
N LEU A 75 5.71 14.00 -3.79
CA LEU A 75 5.38 13.21 -2.61
C LEU A 75 3.90 13.34 -2.22
N MET A 76 3.35 14.56 -2.22
CA MET A 76 1.92 14.78 -1.94
C MET A 76 1.01 14.13 -2.98
N GLU A 77 1.40 14.15 -4.26
CA GLU A 77 0.66 13.48 -5.32
C GLU A 77 0.69 11.95 -5.13
N ALA A 78 1.85 11.38 -4.80
CA ALA A 78 1.99 9.96 -4.50
C ALA A 78 1.16 9.53 -3.28
N ILE A 79 1.12 10.36 -2.23
CA ILE A 79 0.27 10.13 -1.05
C ILE A 79 -1.21 10.18 -1.43
N SER A 80 -1.64 11.19 -2.19
CA SER A 80 -3.02 11.30 -2.66
C SER A 80 -3.43 10.08 -3.49
N GLN A 81 -2.58 9.62 -4.41
CA GLN A 81 -2.83 8.40 -5.18
C GLN A 81 -2.95 7.17 -4.25
N ALA A 82 -2.05 7.01 -3.28
CA ALA A 82 -2.12 5.89 -2.33
C ALA A 82 -3.44 5.88 -1.52
N GLN A 83 -3.90 7.06 -1.09
CA GLN A 83 -5.18 7.23 -0.39
C GLN A 83 -6.41 6.93 -1.28
N THR A 84 -6.30 6.95 -2.62
CA THR A 84 -7.42 6.51 -3.48
C THR A 84 -7.57 4.98 -3.53
N PHE A 85 -6.48 4.23 -3.33
CA PHE A 85 -6.49 2.77 -3.36
C PHE A 85 -6.75 2.14 -2.00
N LEU A 86 -6.47 2.87 -0.93
CA LEU A 86 -6.83 2.51 0.43
C LEU A 86 -8.07 3.34 0.80
N PRO A 87 -9.30 2.78 0.83
CA PRO A 87 -10.42 3.47 1.46
C PRO A 87 -10.11 3.55 2.95
N ILE A 88 -9.34 4.56 3.34
CA ILE A 88 -9.02 4.89 4.72
C ILE A 88 -10.36 5.34 5.30
N GLU A 89 -11.07 4.45 5.98
CA GLU A 89 -12.02 4.93 6.96
C GLU A 89 -11.21 5.77 7.93
N ALA A 90 -11.47 7.07 7.94
CA ALA A 90 -10.99 8.00 8.94
C ALA A 90 -11.63 7.66 10.30
N GLY A 91 -11.37 6.45 10.79
CA GLY A 91 -11.81 5.92 12.05
C GLY A 91 -10.62 5.97 13.00
N LEU A 92 -10.67 6.97 13.88
CA LEU A 92 -9.88 7.07 15.11
C LEU A 92 -8.45 7.59 14.92
N SER A 93 -8.34 8.89 14.70
CA SER A 93 -7.28 9.67 15.33
C SER A 93 -7.42 9.54 16.87
N PRO A 94 -6.48 8.92 17.61
CA PRO A 94 -6.47 9.02 19.05
C PRO A 94 -5.72 10.31 19.42
N ARG A 95 -6.30 11.47 19.07
CA ARG A 95 -5.96 12.72 19.75
C ARG A 95 -6.92 12.89 20.92
N SER A 96 -6.34 13.19 22.08
CA SER A 96 -6.96 13.68 23.32
C SER A 96 -7.11 12.65 24.44
N ARG A 97 -6.00 12.36 25.13
CA ARG A 97 -6.02 12.28 26.61
C ARG A 97 -5.05 13.32 27.17
N SER A 98 -5.44 14.57 27.00
CA SER A 98 -5.16 15.60 28.00
C SER A 98 -5.94 15.21 29.26
N SER A 99 -5.23 14.68 30.24
CA SER A 99 -5.74 14.48 31.61
C SER A 99 -4.61 14.85 32.54
N GLU A 100 -4.29 16.13 32.51
CA GLU A 100 -3.53 16.82 33.53
C GLU A 100 -4.58 17.52 34.39
N GLU A 101 -4.88 16.94 35.56
CA GLU A 101 -5.60 17.57 36.67
C GLU A 101 -5.30 16.76 37.95
N PRO A 102 -5.43 17.34 39.15
CA PRO A 102 -5.11 18.70 39.57
C PRO A 102 -4.03 18.76 40.69
#